data_AF-M3HW93-F1
#
_entry.id   AF-M3HW93-F1
#
_cell.length_a   1.000
_cell.length_b   1.000
_cell.length_c   1.000
_cell.angle_alpha   90.00
_cell.angle_beta   90.00
_cell.angle_gamma   90.00
#
_symmetry.space_group_name_H-M   'P 1'
#
loop_
_entity.id
_entity.type
_entity.pdbx_description
1 polymer ?
#
loop_
_entity_poly.entity_id
_entity_poly.type
_entity_poly.pdbx_seq_one_letter_code
_entity_poly.pdbx_strand_id
1 'polypeptide(L)'
;MEKIHSDQKEITFWIPDYFCNSSLFPLRSWGVKFVFYPILRNREPDYKACKELLKSNSIDVFILVHYFGKPSDSNRAFEFCKEKNVILVEDAAHVLKPTKGIGEKGDFVLYSPHKHLPISDGAILIVRNSGPSNIFWDVRNEDQINKVLKNHYQEVGNIKLLGAKWLLKRLLQKLGFKNRRNLNVSFSKDVSSNTASYPFVSLIAKKMLNGLLLQLNDIAKRKIRNQKVWDEVLSNSYEFYTDRRESENWTPYLAEYSFDGMIDKTELMFKTLLKDGFPVSTWPDLPPEIYDKVQYHLNAIELRNSRLFLSIHSNLSIGTMIKNQKVTQDIKRDLLKLNVEWNSVTRGEWGELFRKIENSNLLQSWVYGESKENCEDWKVRRGIFTFENQKIAIVQVLEKSILGIFKVYRINRGPLFLNKVDSNIKELVFHELSKFGNLLKGSILLLNPELVLDGKSLVLMKKMRFYESKSSAWTSAFIDLTKDLNFLRQNLDSKWRNMLTNSEKNELTLEIGSNDFLFYWMLDKYDELTSNKIFLEFRKACYCR
;
A
#
# COMPACT_ATOMS: atom_id res chain seq x y z
N MET A 1 27.95 12.31 -30.98
CA MET A 1 26.67 11.91 -30.37
C MET A 1 26.15 10.81 -31.27
N GLU A 2 26.10 9.56 -30.79
CA GLU A 2 25.31 8.55 -31.48
C GLU A 2 23.86 9.02 -31.45
N LYS A 3 23.41 9.63 -32.55
CA LYS A 3 22.00 9.80 -32.79
C LYS A 3 21.55 8.45 -33.33
N ILE A 4 20.74 7.73 -32.56
CA ILE A 4 20.20 6.42 -32.95
C ILE A 4 19.43 6.51 -34.30
N HIS A 5 19.06 7.73 -34.71
CA HIS A 5 18.57 8.08 -36.05
C HIS A 5 19.20 9.40 -36.56
N SER A 6 20.53 9.45 -36.79
CA SER A 6 21.27 10.68 -37.13
C SER A 6 20.82 11.45 -38.36
N ASP A 7 20.16 10.75 -39.27
CA ASP A 7 19.86 11.25 -40.61
C ASP A 7 18.49 11.93 -40.68
N GLN A 8 17.69 11.84 -39.60
CA GLN A 8 16.38 12.46 -39.53
C GLN A 8 16.47 13.91 -39.05
N LYS A 9 15.76 14.78 -39.76
CA LYS A 9 15.68 16.23 -39.48
C LYS A 9 14.79 16.55 -38.27
N GLU A 10 13.87 15.65 -37.91
CA GLU A 10 12.87 15.80 -36.86
C GLU A 10 12.63 14.44 -36.17
N ILE A 11 12.64 14.41 -34.84
CA ILE A 11 12.39 13.20 -34.03
C ILE A 11 10.91 13.17 -33.63
N THR A 12 10.25 12.03 -33.81
CA THR A 12 8.82 11.83 -33.55
C THR A 12 8.58 10.95 -32.33
N PHE A 13 8.00 11.54 -31.29
CA PHE A 13 7.57 10.85 -30.07
C PHE A 13 6.08 10.47 -30.16
N TRP A 14 5.80 9.20 -29.93
CA TRP A 14 4.47 8.66 -29.76
C TRP A 14 4.13 8.58 -28.28
N ILE A 15 3.13 9.35 -27.87
CA ILE A 15 2.75 9.58 -26.47
C ILE A 15 1.29 9.15 -26.31
N PRO A 16 0.89 8.47 -25.21
CA PRO A 16 -0.52 8.19 -25.00
C PRO A 16 -1.29 9.50 -24.85
N ASP A 17 -2.51 9.54 -25.37
CA ASP A 17 -3.37 10.72 -25.26
C ASP A 17 -3.82 11.06 -23.83
N TYR A 18 -3.79 10.09 -22.91
CA TYR A 18 -3.98 10.31 -21.47
C TYR A 18 -2.63 10.59 -20.77
N PHE A 19 -2.05 11.77 -20.98
CA PHE A 19 -0.75 12.16 -20.43
C PHE A 19 -0.75 13.56 -19.82
N CYS A 20 0.26 13.87 -19.00
CA CYS A 20 0.38 15.15 -18.29
C CYS A 20 1.11 16.18 -19.18
N ASN A 21 0.42 17.24 -19.62
CA ASN A 21 0.96 18.25 -20.53
C ASN A 21 2.20 18.96 -19.94
N SER A 22 2.16 19.30 -18.65
CA SER A 22 3.31 19.93 -17.98
C SER A 22 4.59 19.08 -18.03
N SER A 23 4.47 17.75 -18.14
CA SER A 23 5.63 16.85 -18.27
C SER A 23 6.26 16.89 -19.67
N LEU A 24 5.55 17.42 -20.68
CA LEU A 24 6.01 17.51 -22.07
C LEU A 24 6.79 18.79 -22.36
N PHE A 25 6.73 19.80 -21.48
CA PHE A 25 7.38 21.09 -21.73
C PHE A 25 8.87 20.97 -22.07
N PRO A 26 9.70 20.18 -21.33
CA PRO A 26 11.10 20.01 -21.69
C PRO A 26 11.32 19.33 -23.05
N LEU A 27 10.41 18.46 -23.51
CA LEU A 27 10.50 17.86 -24.84
C LEU A 27 10.12 18.85 -25.93
N ARG A 28 9.06 19.65 -25.70
CA ARG A 28 8.63 20.71 -26.64
C ARG A 28 9.74 21.73 -26.91
N SER A 29 10.55 22.07 -25.91
CA SER A 29 11.69 22.99 -26.08
C SER A 29 12.82 22.44 -26.95
N TRP A 30 12.85 21.14 -27.24
CA TRP A 30 13.76 20.55 -28.23
C TRP A 30 13.20 20.56 -29.66
N GLY A 31 11.98 21.05 -29.88
CA GLY A 31 11.35 21.08 -31.20
C GLY A 31 11.04 19.68 -31.76
N VAL A 32 10.83 18.69 -30.90
CA VAL A 32 10.44 17.33 -31.35
C VAL A 32 8.96 17.30 -31.74
N LYS A 33 8.62 16.38 -32.64
CA LYS A 33 7.24 16.16 -33.07
C LYS A 33 6.52 15.21 -32.12
N PHE A 34 5.26 15.53 -31.79
CA PHE A 34 4.40 14.64 -31.01
C PHE A 34 3.30 14.03 -31.88
N VAL A 35 3.08 12.73 -31.68
CA VAL A 35 1.90 12.01 -32.16
C VAL A 35 1.23 11.40 -30.94
N PHE A 36 0.03 11.86 -30.62
CA PHE A 36 -0.75 11.30 -29.53
C PHE A 36 -1.52 10.08 -30.01
N TYR A 37 -1.22 8.90 -29.47
CA TYR A 37 -1.94 7.68 -29.79
C TYR A 37 -3.06 7.43 -28.76
N PRO A 38 -4.22 6.88 -29.17
CA PRO A 38 -5.32 6.66 -28.26
C PRO A 38 -5.11 5.45 -27.34
N ILE A 39 -5.63 5.57 -26.12
CA ILE A 39 -5.72 4.45 -25.17
C ILE A 39 -7.12 3.84 -25.13
N LEU A 40 -7.18 2.59 -24.68
CA LEU A 40 -8.42 1.92 -24.28
C LEU A 40 -8.86 2.38 -22.87
N ARG A 41 -10.09 2.06 -22.46
CA ARG A 41 -10.61 2.38 -21.11
C ARG A 41 -9.77 1.81 -19.96
N ASN A 42 -9.07 0.70 -20.19
CA ASN A 42 -8.14 0.10 -19.23
C ASN A 42 -6.73 0.74 -19.23
N ARG A 43 -6.53 1.80 -20.04
CA ARG A 43 -5.28 2.56 -20.24
C ARG A 43 -4.17 1.85 -21.01
N GLU A 44 -4.48 0.72 -21.63
CA GLU A 44 -3.57 0.11 -22.59
C GLU A 44 -3.57 0.92 -23.90
N PRO A 45 -2.44 0.98 -24.63
CA PRO A 45 -2.42 1.51 -25.99
C PRO A 45 -3.45 0.80 -26.88
N ASP A 46 -4.22 1.57 -27.66
CA ASP A 46 -5.01 0.98 -28.74
C ASP A 46 -4.08 0.68 -29.93
N TYR A 47 -3.51 -0.53 -29.93
CA TYR A 47 -2.60 -0.94 -30.99
C TYR A 47 -3.25 -1.03 -32.38
N LYS A 48 -4.59 -1.12 -32.48
CA LYS A 48 -5.27 -1.05 -33.79
C LYS A 48 -5.18 0.37 -34.33
N ALA A 49 -5.52 1.36 -33.49
CA ALA A 49 -5.37 2.77 -33.84
C ALA A 49 -3.90 3.16 -34.08
N CYS A 50 -2.96 2.62 -33.29
CA CYS A 50 -1.53 2.82 -33.51
C CYS A 50 -1.10 2.34 -34.90
N LYS A 51 -1.57 1.18 -35.36
CA LYS A 51 -1.27 0.67 -36.71
C LYS A 51 -1.84 1.58 -37.82
N GLU A 52 -2.99 2.20 -37.61
CA GLU A 52 -3.54 3.17 -38.55
C GLU A 52 -2.74 4.48 -38.57
N LEU A 53 -2.31 4.98 -37.40
CA LEU A 53 -1.46 6.18 -37.29
C LEU A 53 -0.11 6.02 -37.99
N LEU A 54 0.44 4.80 -38.03
CA LEU A 54 1.71 4.50 -38.71
C LEU A 54 1.63 4.72 -40.24
N LYS A 55 0.44 4.67 -40.84
CA LYS A 55 0.29 4.87 -42.29
C LYS A 55 0.62 6.30 -42.72
N SER A 56 0.53 7.26 -41.80
CA SER A 56 0.70 8.70 -42.09
C SER A 56 1.73 9.39 -41.19
N ASN A 57 2.35 8.67 -40.24
CA ASN A 57 3.32 9.22 -39.30
C ASN A 57 4.53 8.30 -39.13
N SER A 58 5.71 8.88 -39.06
CA SER A 58 6.92 8.24 -38.54
C SER A 58 6.82 8.04 -37.03
N ILE A 59 7.65 7.13 -36.51
CA ILE A 59 7.81 6.89 -35.08
C ILE A 59 9.27 6.59 -34.80
N ASP A 60 9.85 7.29 -33.83
CA ASP A 60 11.23 7.06 -33.39
C ASP A 60 11.26 6.64 -31.91
N VAL A 61 10.33 7.17 -31.12
CA VAL A 61 10.18 6.83 -29.70
C VAL A 61 8.72 6.52 -29.38
N PHE A 62 8.47 5.39 -28.73
CA PHE A 62 7.16 5.03 -28.19
C PHE A 62 7.19 5.07 -26.66
N ILE A 63 6.33 5.87 -26.04
CA ILE A 63 6.24 5.98 -24.58
C ILE A 63 5.13 5.08 -24.06
N LEU A 64 5.46 3.99 -23.37
CA LEU A 64 4.51 3.19 -22.61
C LEU A 64 4.41 3.70 -21.17
N VAL A 65 3.21 4.03 -20.70
CA VAL A 65 3.01 4.56 -19.33
C VAL A 65 2.41 3.52 -18.40
N HIS A 66 2.99 3.37 -17.21
CA HIS A 66 2.46 2.54 -16.12
C HIS A 66 1.62 3.35 -15.15
N TYR A 67 0.33 3.47 -15.47
CA TYR A 67 -0.59 4.38 -14.77
C TYR A 67 -0.83 3.97 -13.32
N PHE A 68 -0.61 4.93 -12.41
CA PHE A 68 -0.88 4.83 -10.97
C PHE A 68 -0.25 3.62 -10.26
N GLY A 69 0.86 3.11 -10.80
CA GLY A 69 1.58 1.95 -10.28
C GLY A 69 1.16 0.62 -10.92
N LYS A 70 0.11 0.61 -11.75
CA LYS A 70 -0.38 -0.59 -12.43
C LYS A 70 0.52 -0.92 -13.64
N PRO A 71 0.91 -2.19 -13.84
CA PRO A 71 1.63 -2.63 -15.03
C PRO A 71 0.75 -2.48 -16.28
N SER A 72 1.38 -2.05 -17.36
CA SER A 72 0.78 -2.04 -18.71
C SER A 72 1.38 -3.21 -19.50
N ASP A 73 0.78 -3.61 -20.62
CA ASP A 73 1.26 -4.76 -21.40
C ASP A 73 2.59 -4.43 -22.12
N SER A 74 3.69 -4.55 -21.36
CA SER A 74 5.05 -4.27 -21.81
C SER A 74 5.56 -5.27 -22.84
N ASN A 75 5.03 -6.50 -22.86
CA ASN A 75 5.35 -7.47 -23.91
C ASN A 75 4.78 -7.02 -25.25
N ARG A 76 3.51 -6.59 -25.27
CA ARG A 76 2.89 -6.11 -26.51
C ARG A 76 3.53 -4.82 -27.02
N ALA A 77 3.94 -3.93 -26.13
CA ALA A 77 4.69 -2.72 -26.48
C ALA A 77 6.06 -3.06 -27.07
N PHE A 78 6.76 -4.04 -26.48
CA PHE A 78 8.04 -4.53 -26.98
C PHE A 78 7.92 -5.06 -28.40
N GLU A 79 6.97 -5.96 -28.67
CA GLU A 79 6.77 -6.51 -30.02
C GLU A 79 6.42 -5.41 -31.03
N PHE A 80 5.53 -4.47 -30.65
CA PHE A 80 5.16 -3.34 -31.50
C PHE A 80 6.38 -2.50 -31.92
N CYS A 81 7.32 -2.26 -30.99
CA CYS A 81 8.50 -1.43 -31.21
C CYS A 81 9.62 -2.19 -31.94
N LYS A 82 9.87 -3.45 -31.56
CA LYS A 82 10.94 -4.28 -32.11
C LYS A 82 10.80 -4.49 -33.61
N GLU A 83 9.57 -4.76 -34.09
CA GLU A 83 9.27 -4.90 -35.52
C GLU A 83 9.67 -3.67 -36.36
N LYS A 84 9.79 -2.50 -35.72
CA LYS A 84 9.94 -1.20 -36.39
C LYS A 84 11.23 -0.48 -36.01
N ASN A 85 12.12 -1.14 -35.25
CA ASN A 85 13.33 -0.56 -34.68
C ASN A 85 13.07 0.77 -33.93
N VAL A 86 11.98 0.81 -33.17
CA VAL A 86 11.54 1.98 -32.40
C VAL A 86 12.06 1.89 -30.97
N ILE A 87 12.53 3.01 -30.42
CA ILE A 87 12.93 3.11 -29.02
C ILE A 87 11.69 3.00 -28.13
N LEU A 88 11.67 2.04 -27.21
CA LEU A 88 10.63 1.90 -26.21
C LEU A 88 11.05 2.55 -24.89
N VAL A 89 10.27 3.53 -24.44
CA VAL A 89 10.42 4.15 -23.12
C VAL A 89 9.29 3.68 -22.21
N GLU A 90 9.62 3.00 -21.11
CA GLU A 90 8.68 2.70 -20.03
C GLU A 90 8.65 3.87 -19.03
N ASP A 91 7.58 4.66 -19.02
CA ASP A 91 7.31 5.67 -17.99
C ASP A 91 6.70 4.99 -16.74
N ALA A 92 7.58 4.79 -15.75
CA ALA A 92 7.28 4.26 -14.44
C ALA A 92 7.28 5.37 -13.36
N ALA A 93 6.98 6.63 -13.72
CA ALA A 93 6.97 7.74 -12.78
C ALA A 93 5.92 7.60 -11.66
N HIS A 94 4.86 6.81 -11.88
CA HIS A 94 3.85 6.47 -10.88
C HIS A 94 4.14 5.16 -10.12
N VAL A 95 5.33 4.61 -10.30
CA VAL A 95 5.73 3.33 -9.70
C VAL A 95 6.73 3.61 -8.56
N LEU A 96 6.39 3.14 -7.35
CA LEU A 96 7.21 3.36 -6.15
C LEU A 96 8.58 2.68 -6.24
N LYS A 97 8.60 1.45 -6.74
CA LYS A 97 9.77 0.57 -6.83
C LYS A 97 9.59 -0.45 -7.97
N PRO A 98 10.68 -1.01 -8.51
CA PRO A 98 10.60 -2.09 -9.49
C PRO A 98 9.64 -3.19 -9.03
N THR A 99 8.75 -3.60 -9.93
CA THR A 99 7.69 -4.58 -9.70
C THR A 99 7.54 -5.40 -10.98
N LYS A 100 7.15 -6.67 -10.86
CA LYS A 100 7.02 -7.57 -12.01
C LYS A 100 6.15 -6.97 -13.11
N GLY A 101 6.64 -7.01 -14.35
CA GLY A 101 5.97 -6.48 -15.55
C GLY A 101 6.19 -4.98 -15.82
N ILE A 102 6.99 -4.29 -15.00
CA ILE A 102 7.31 -2.86 -15.14
C ILE A 102 8.83 -2.67 -15.21
N GLY A 103 9.31 -2.01 -16.25
CA GLY A 103 10.74 -1.70 -16.43
C GLY A 103 11.58 -2.89 -16.91
N GLU A 104 10.92 -3.87 -17.54
CA GLU A 104 11.51 -5.14 -17.97
C GLU A 104 11.80 -5.19 -19.48
N LYS A 105 11.22 -4.28 -20.26
CA LYS A 105 11.14 -4.42 -21.73
C LYS A 105 11.63 -3.20 -22.52
N GLY A 106 11.51 -2.00 -21.98
CA GLY A 106 11.96 -0.78 -22.65
C GLY A 106 13.47 -0.70 -22.80
N ASP A 107 13.94 0.05 -23.79
CA ASP A 107 15.33 0.49 -23.87
C ASP A 107 15.64 1.49 -22.74
N PHE A 108 14.65 2.31 -22.39
CA PHE A 108 14.73 3.25 -21.28
C PHE A 108 13.57 3.05 -20.30
N VAL A 109 13.85 3.18 -19.00
CA VAL A 109 12.83 3.15 -17.94
C VAL A 109 12.98 4.38 -17.06
N LEU A 110 11.88 5.10 -16.83
CA LEU A 110 11.85 6.34 -16.07
C LEU A 110 11.16 6.13 -14.72
N TYR A 111 11.85 6.37 -13.62
CA TYR A 111 11.22 6.43 -12.28
C TYR A 111 11.30 7.84 -11.71
N SER A 112 10.32 8.18 -10.87
CA SER A 112 10.21 9.51 -10.26
C SER A 112 10.09 9.42 -8.73
N PRO A 113 11.18 9.10 -8.00
CA PRO A 113 11.12 8.89 -6.55
C PRO A 113 10.51 10.06 -5.78
N HIS A 114 10.70 11.31 -6.22
CA HIS A 114 10.13 12.50 -5.56
C HIS A 114 8.59 12.57 -5.59
N LYS A 115 7.92 11.84 -6.49
CA LYS A 115 6.45 11.70 -6.49
C LYS A 115 5.95 10.81 -5.34
N HIS A 116 6.79 9.87 -4.89
CA HIS A 116 6.41 8.87 -3.88
C HIS A 116 7.03 9.11 -2.51
N LEU A 117 8.25 9.64 -2.48
CA LEU A 117 9.10 9.77 -1.31
C LEU A 117 9.24 11.23 -0.89
N PRO A 118 9.42 11.51 0.41
CA PRO A 118 9.61 12.86 0.91
C PRO A 118 11.02 13.37 0.62
N ILE A 119 11.37 13.53 -0.66
CA ILE A 119 12.61 14.15 -1.15
C ILE A 119 12.27 15.39 -1.97
N SER A 120 13.21 16.32 -2.10
CA SER A 120 12.98 17.60 -2.79
C SER A 120 12.91 17.47 -4.32
N ASP A 121 13.60 16.46 -4.87
CA ASP A 121 13.85 16.29 -6.28
C ASP A 121 14.40 14.88 -6.57
N GLY A 122 14.60 14.58 -7.85
CA GLY A 122 15.27 13.37 -8.31
C GLY A 122 14.38 12.48 -9.17
N ALA A 123 14.96 11.98 -10.25
CA ALA A 123 14.42 10.96 -11.14
C ALA A 123 15.50 9.91 -11.37
N ILE A 124 15.12 8.73 -11.86
CA ILE A 124 16.04 7.65 -12.22
C ILE A 124 15.75 7.28 -13.66
N LEU A 125 16.79 7.31 -14.50
CA LEU A 125 16.80 6.73 -15.83
C LEU A 125 17.54 5.40 -15.74
N ILE A 126 16.89 4.31 -16.16
CA ILE A 126 17.54 3.03 -16.39
C ILE A 126 17.70 2.85 -17.88
N VAL A 127 18.92 2.56 -18.32
CA VAL A 127 19.23 2.21 -19.71
C VAL A 127 19.41 0.71 -19.81
N ARG A 128 18.74 0.08 -20.78
CA ARG A 128 18.75 -1.36 -20.98
C ARG A 128 19.21 -1.65 -22.40
N ASN A 129 20.27 -2.45 -22.53
CA ASN A 129 20.73 -2.97 -23.81
C ASN A 129 19.87 -4.11 -24.37
N SER A 130 18.91 -4.59 -23.59
CA SER A 130 17.97 -5.66 -23.95
C SER A 130 16.62 -5.15 -24.46
N GLY A 131 16.49 -3.84 -24.70
CA GLY A 131 15.27 -3.24 -25.25
C GLY A 131 15.11 -3.53 -26.74
N PRO A 132 13.97 -3.16 -27.36
CA PRO A 132 13.66 -3.48 -28.75
C PRO A 132 14.66 -2.90 -29.76
N SER A 133 15.33 -1.80 -29.45
CA SER A 133 16.33 -1.16 -30.31
C SER A 133 17.77 -1.59 -30.01
N ASN A 134 17.99 -2.47 -29.02
CA ASN A 134 19.32 -2.95 -28.60
C ASN A 134 20.35 -1.82 -28.41
N ILE A 135 19.96 -0.75 -27.71
CA ILE A 135 20.80 0.43 -27.50
C ILE A 135 22.09 0.03 -26.77
N PHE A 136 23.24 0.42 -27.33
CA PHE A 136 24.51 0.40 -26.63
C PHE A 136 24.70 1.71 -25.87
N TRP A 137 25.05 1.64 -24.59
CA TRP A 137 25.25 2.82 -23.74
C TRP A 137 26.47 2.63 -22.85
N ASP A 138 27.46 3.51 -23.01
CA ASP A 138 28.67 3.54 -22.19
C ASP A 138 28.82 4.87 -21.41
N VAL A 139 29.90 4.97 -20.63
CA VAL A 139 30.20 6.14 -19.80
C VAL A 139 30.42 7.41 -20.64
N ARG A 140 30.94 7.30 -21.86
CA ARG A 140 31.13 8.44 -22.77
C ARG A 140 29.79 8.96 -23.26
N ASN A 141 28.83 8.08 -23.53
CA ASN A 141 27.45 8.49 -23.85
C ASN A 141 26.84 9.27 -22.68
N GLU A 142 27.01 8.79 -21.45
CA GLU A 142 26.50 9.46 -20.24
C GLU A 142 27.10 10.86 -20.06
N ASP A 143 28.41 11.01 -20.15
CA ASP A 143 29.08 12.32 -20.02
C ASP A 143 28.63 13.32 -21.09
N GLN A 144 28.51 12.85 -22.33
CA GLN A 144 28.03 13.68 -23.44
C GLN A 144 26.59 14.16 -23.19
N ILE A 145 25.69 13.26 -22.79
CA ILE A 145 24.29 13.59 -22.53
C ILE A 145 24.15 14.51 -21.34
N ASN A 146 24.94 14.28 -20.27
CA ASN A 146 24.97 15.16 -19.11
C ASN A 146 25.39 16.59 -19.50
N LYS A 147 26.34 16.75 -20.42
CA LYS A 147 26.72 18.07 -20.95
C LYS A 147 25.60 18.72 -21.75
N VAL A 148 24.94 17.97 -22.64
CA VAL A 148 23.80 18.45 -23.44
C VAL A 148 22.63 18.90 -22.54
N LEU A 149 22.30 18.11 -21.52
CA LEU A 149 21.25 18.43 -20.56
C LEU A 149 21.57 19.68 -19.73
N LYS A 150 22.83 19.88 -19.33
CA LYS A 150 23.27 21.11 -18.63
C LYS A 150 23.10 22.34 -19.51
N ASN A 151 23.54 22.26 -20.76
CA ASN A 151 23.45 23.38 -21.70
C ASN A 151 21.98 23.73 -21.98
N HIS A 152 21.14 22.73 -22.25
CA HIS A 152 19.72 22.97 -22.46
C HIS A 152 19.02 23.58 -21.24
N TYR A 153 19.36 23.11 -20.02
CA TYR A 153 18.84 23.73 -18.81
C TYR A 153 19.27 25.20 -18.66
N GLN A 154 20.46 25.59 -19.13
CA GLN A 154 20.86 27.00 -19.13
C GLN A 154 19.99 27.86 -20.06
N GLU A 155 19.49 27.28 -21.15
CA GLU A 155 18.64 27.96 -22.14
C GLU A 155 17.18 28.07 -21.68
N VAL A 156 16.60 26.99 -21.15
CA VAL A 156 15.14 26.92 -20.89
C VAL A 156 14.76 26.74 -19.42
N GLY A 157 15.75 26.50 -18.54
CA GLY A 157 15.55 26.23 -17.13
C GLY A 157 14.97 27.43 -16.38
N ASN A 158 13.84 27.20 -15.71
CA ASN A 158 13.14 28.27 -14.98
C ASN A 158 12.89 27.95 -13.51
N ILE A 159 13.20 26.72 -13.07
CA ILE A 159 13.16 26.33 -11.65
C ILE A 159 14.57 25.99 -11.18
N LYS A 160 15.06 26.77 -10.22
CA LYS A 160 16.25 26.43 -9.42
C LYS A 160 15.82 25.64 -8.20
N LEU A 161 16.55 24.56 -7.93
CA LEU A 161 16.22 23.61 -6.89
C LEU A 161 16.55 24.18 -5.50
N LEU A 162 15.55 24.76 -4.83
CA LEU A 162 15.71 25.38 -3.50
C LEU A 162 15.56 24.32 -2.40
N GLY A 163 16.49 23.37 -2.32
CA GLY A 163 16.49 22.31 -1.30
C GLY A 163 16.29 22.86 0.13
N ALA A 164 16.94 23.98 0.46
CA ALA A 164 16.77 24.67 1.75
C ALA A 164 15.36 25.24 1.96
N LYS A 165 14.75 25.88 0.94
CA LYS A 165 13.36 26.37 1.00
C LYS A 165 12.38 25.21 1.16
N TRP A 166 12.62 24.10 0.47
CA TRP A 166 11.80 22.89 0.60
C TRP A 166 11.92 22.33 2.02
N LEU A 167 13.13 22.21 2.56
CA LEU A 167 13.38 21.75 3.94
C LEU A 167 12.70 22.65 4.97
N LEU A 168 12.84 23.98 4.83
CA LEU A 168 12.17 24.95 5.68
C LEU A 168 10.65 24.81 5.61
N LYS A 169 10.09 24.68 4.40
CA LYS A 169 8.66 24.41 4.20
C LYS A 169 8.22 23.13 4.90
N ARG A 170 9.01 22.05 4.83
CA ARG A 170 8.71 20.78 5.52
C ARG A 170 8.82 20.91 7.04
N LEU A 171 9.79 21.69 7.54
CA LEU A 171 9.92 21.98 8.97
C LEU A 171 8.70 22.75 9.49
N LEU A 172 8.31 23.83 8.81
CA LEU A 172 7.12 24.62 9.15
C LEU A 172 5.84 23.77 9.14
N GLN A 173 5.68 22.89 8.13
CA GLN A 173 4.56 21.96 8.07
C GLN A 173 4.52 20.98 9.26
N LYS A 174 5.68 20.50 9.72
CA LYS A 174 5.78 19.64 10.91
C LYS A 174 5.43 20.38 12.20
N LEU A 175 5.74 21.67 12.28
CA LEU A 175 5.38 22.54 13.38
C LEU A 175 3.89 22.97 13.36
N GLY A 176 3.12 22.53 12.36
CA GLY A 176 1.67 22.78 12.27
C GLY A 176 1.27 23.92 11.34
N PHE A 177 2.22 24.64 10.73
CA PHE A 177 1.92 25.67 9.73
C PHE A 177 1.46 25.01 8.43
N LYS A 178 0.15 25.05 8.17
CA LYS A 178 -0.47 24.51 6.97
C LYS A 178 -0.92 25.65 6.07
N ASN A 179 -0.66 25.54 4.77
CA ASN A 179 -1.24 26.46 3.80
C ASN A 179 -2.78 26.35 3.84
N ARG A 180 -3.47 27.49 3.72
CA ARG A 180 -4.91 27.50 3.50
C ARG A 180 -5.21 26.76 2.19
N ARG A 181 -6.19 25.86 2.23
CA ARG A 181 -6.62 25.12 1.03
C ARG A 181 -7.38 26.08 0.12
N ASN A 182 -7.02 26.10 -1.16
CA ASN A 182 -7.84 26.76 -2.16
C ASN A 182 -9.06 25.88 -2.44
N LEU A 183 -10.25 26.38 -2.14
CA LEU A 183 -11.52 25.70 -2.43
C LEU A 183 -12.03 26.05 -3.84
N ASN A 184 -11.47 27.08 -4.48
CA ASN A 184 -11.82 27.51 -5.84
C ASN A 184 -10.93 26.79 -6.87
N VAL A 185 -10.92 25.46 -6.82
CA VAL A 185 -10.24 24.63 -7.83
C VAL A 185 -11.28 24.20 -8.86
N SER A 186 -11.02 24.45 -10.14
CA SER A 186 -11.89 24.00 -11.22
C SER A 186 -11.68 22.51 -11.47
N PHE A 187 -12.77 21.78 -11.72
CA PHE A 187 -12.73 20.37 -12.09
C PHE A 187 -12.12 20.15 -13.48
N SER A 188 -12.42 21.03 -14.44
CA SER A 188 -12.07 20.87 -15.85
C SER A 188 -10.89 21.74 -16.31
N LYS A 189 -10.49 22.74 -15.52
CA LYS A 189 -9.36 23.62 -15.86
C LYS A 189 -8.17 23.36 -14.95
N ASP A 190 -7.17 22.68 -15.51
CA ASP A 190 -5.86 22.58 -14.88
C ASP A 190 -4.97 23.74 -15.35
N VAL A 191 -4.25 24.36 -14.41
CA VAL A 191 -3.19 25.32 -14.75
C VAL A 191 -1.94 24.51 -15.06
N SER A 192 -1.64 24.31 -16.34
CA SER A 192 -0.36 23.71 -16.74
C SER A 192 0.76 24.73 -16.55
N SER A 193 1.75 24.38 -15.74
CA SER A 193 2.94 25.20 -15.56
C SER A 193 4.04 24.69 -16.48
N ASN A 194 4.56 25.56 -17.35
CA ASN A 194 5.75 25.29 -18.14
C ASN A 194 6.96 25.24 -17.20
N THR A 195 7.33 24.05 -16.73
CA THR A 195 8.42 23.90 -15.74
C THR A 195 9.58 23.11 -16.29
N ALA A 196 10.75 23.73 -16.31
CA ALA A 196 12.04 23.09 -16.59
C ALA A 196 12.91 23.14 -15.33
N SER A 197 12.93 22.01 -14.61
CA SER A 197 13.75 21.83 -13.40
C SER A 197 15.17 21.41 -13.75
N TYR A 198 16.11 21.64 -12.82
CA TYR A 198 17.48 21.18 -12.98
C TYR A 198 17.49 19.64 -13.13
N PRO A 199 18.14 19.07 -14.16
CA PRO A 199 17.98 17.67 -14.54
C PRO A 199 18.71 16.67 -13.61
N PHE A 200 19.58 17.14 -12.72
CA PHE A 200 20.36 16.27 -11.83
C PHE A 200 19.84 16.30 -10.39
N VAL A 201 19.89 15.14 -9.74
CA VAL A 201 19.49 14.97 -8.34
C VAL A 201 20.41 15.75 -7.40
N SER A 202 19.81 16.39 -6.39
CA SER A 202 20.55 17.10 -5.35
C SER A 202 21.19 16.13 -4.35
N LEU A 203 22.30 16.56 -3.75
CA LEU A 203 23.00 15.77 -2.71
C LEU A 203 22.10 15.49 -1.50
N ILE A 204 21.24 16.45 -1.13
CA ILE A 204 20.28 16.31 -0.03
C ILE A 204 19.26 15.22 -0.36
N ALA A 205 18.65 15.28 -1.55
CA ALA A 205 17.70 14.27 -2.00
C ALA A 205 18.35 12.88 -2.06
N LYS A 206 19.59 12.78 -2.57
CA LYS A 206 20.36 11.51 -2.61
C LYS A 206 20.60 10.93 -1.21
N LYS A 207 21.02 11.76 -0.24
CA LYS A 207 21.23 11.31 1.15
C LYS A 207 19.93 10.85 1.82
N MET A 208 18.83 11.57 1.59
CA MET A 208 17.51 11.19 2.10
C MET A 208 17.01 9.89 1.46
N LEU A 209 17.21 9.73 0.14
CA LEU A 209 16.82 8.54 -0.59
C LEU A 209 17.51 7.29 -0.01
N ASN A 210 18.82 7.35 0.24
CA ASN A 210 19.59 6.24 0.83
C ASN A 210 18.97 5.73 2.15
N GLY A 211 18.54 6.64 3.04
CA GLY A 211 17.89 6.25 4.29
C GLY A 211 16.48 5.66 4.11
N LEU A 212 15.80 5.99 3.00
CA LEU A 212 14.44 5.52 2.69
C LEU A 212 14.43 4.17 1.96
N LEU A 213 15.53 3.76 1.33
CA LEU A 213 15.62 2.50 0.57
C LEU A 213 15.21 1.28 1.41
N LEU A 214 15.67 1.21 2.66
CA LEU A 214 15.34 0.13 3.59
C LEU A 214 13.85 0.08 3.98
N GLN A 215 13.13 1.20 3.80
CA GLN A 215 11.73 1.36 4.20
C GLN A 215 10.76 1.24 3.02
N LEU A 216 11.22 0.99 1.79
CA LEU A 216 10.36 0.98 0.59
C LEU A 216 9.20 -0.02 0.71
N ASN A 217 9.45 -1.20 1.27
CA ASN A 217 8.42 -2.22 1.49
C ASN A 217 7.37 -1.76 2.49
N ASP A 218 7.77 -1.06 3.56
CA ASP A 218 6.84 -0.53 4.55
C ASP A 218 6.06 0.67 4.03
N ILE A 219 6.70 1.52 3.21
CA ILE A 219 6.04 2.60 2.48
C ILE A 219 4.97 2.04 1.53
N ALA A 220 5.29 0.96 0.80
CA ALA A 220 4.34 0.27 -0.05
C ALA A 220 3.13 -0.27 0.74
N LYS A 221 3.39 -1.00 1.83
CA LYS A 221 2.34 -1.51 2.73
C LYS A 221 1.45 -0.38 3.28
N ARG A 222 2.04 0.75 3.69
CA ARG A 222 1.28 1.92 4.17
C ARG A 222 0.42 2.55 3.08
N LYS A 223 0.93 2.67 1.85
CA LYS A 223 0.16 3.15 0.69
C LYS A 223 -1.07 2.25 0.42
N ILE A 224 -0.89 0.93 0.45
CA ILE A 224 -1.99 -0.04 0.31
C ILE A 224 -2.99 0.08 1.47
N ARG A 225 -2.53 0.26 2.71
CA ARG A 225 -3.42 0.49 3.85
C ARG A 225 -4.21 1.80 3.72
N ASN A 226 -3.55 2.87 3.30
CA ASN A 226 -4.20 4.16 3.07
C ASN A 226 -5.24 4.07 1.95
N GLN A 227 -5.02 3.25 0.93
CA GLN A 227 -6.04 2.93 -0.07
C GLN A 227 -7.28 2.32 0.60
N LYS A 228 -7.12 1.24 1.37
CA LYS A 228 -8.23 0.58 2.07
C LYS A 228 -9.00 1.53 3.00
N VAL A 229 -8.27 2.42 3.70
CA VAL A 229 -8.89 3.41 4.59
C VAL A 229 -9.66 4.47 3.80
N TRP A 230 -9.16 4.93 2.64
CA TRP A 230 -9.96 5.83 1.81
C TRP A 230 -11.21 5.16 1.25
N ASP A 231 -11.11 3.90 0.82
CA ASP A 231 -12.25 3.13 0.33
C ASP A 231 -13.34 3.05 1.41
N GLU A 232 -12.99 2.67 2.64
CA GLU A 232 -13.92 2.68 3.78
C GLU A 232 -14.43 4.09 4.11
N VAL A 233 -13.56 5.10 4.07
CA VAL A 233 -13.95 6.45 4.47
C VAL A 233 -15.01 7.02 3.54
N LEU A 234 -14.86 6.78 2.23
CA LEU A 234 -15.80 7.24 1.22
C LEU A 234 -17.05 6.37 1.16
N SER A 235 -16.94 5.04 1.32
CA SER A 235 -18.09 4.13 1.14
C SER A 235 -19.17 4.34 2.19
N ASN A 236 -18.77 4.85 3.35
CA ASN A 236 -19.68 5.26 4.42
C ASN A 236 -20.57 6.46 4.07
N SER A 237 -20.25 7.21 3.01
CA SER A 237 -20.93 8.46 2.67
C SER A 237 -21.35 8.56 1.21
N TYR A 238 -20.76 7.77 0.33
CA TYR A 238 -20.95 7.87 -1.12
C TYR A 238 -20.89 6.50 -1.79
N GLU A 239 -21.69 6.32 -2.83
CA GLU A 239 -21.60 5.19 -3.74
C GLU A 239 -20.61 5.49 -4.86
N PHE A 240 -19.67 4.58 -5.09
CA PHE A 240 -18.66 4.70 -6.15
C PHE A 240 -18.19 3.33 -6.63
N TYR A 241 -17.52 3.34 -7.77
CA TYR A 241 -16.93 2.16 -8.40
C TYR A 241 -15.42 2.24 -8.38
N THR A 242 -14.80 1.07 -8.22
CA THR A 242 -13.35 0.92 -8.31
C THR A 242 -13.05 -0.38 -9.05
N ASP A 243 -12.16 -0.32 -10.04
CA ASP A 243 -11.75 -1.52 -10.79
C ASP A 243 -10.64 -2.33 -10.07
N ARG A 244 -10.36 -1.99 -8.80
CA ARG A 244 -9.29 -2.60 -7.98
C ARG A 244 -9.70 -3.98 -7.51
N ARG A 245 -8.90 -5.00 -7.81
CA ARG A 245 -9.05 -6.37 -7.27
C ARG A 245 -8.19 -6.55 -6.01
N GLU A 246 -8.61 -7.42 -5.11
CA GLU A 246 -7.86 -7.69 -3.86
C GLU A 246 -6.49 -8.38 -4.10
N SER A 247 -6.30 -9.02 -5.25
CA SER A 247 -5.12 -9.81 -5.62
C SER A 247 -4.04 -9.04 -6.41
N GLU A 248 -4.11 -7.71 -6.41
CA GLU A 248 -3.24 -6.85 -7.22
C GLU A 248 -1.83 -6.73 -6.61
N ASN A 249 -0.81 -7.12 -7.38
CA ASN A 249 0.59 -7.18 -6.93
C ASN A 249 1.36 -5.83 -7.05
N TRP A 250 0.66 -4.71 -7.16
CA TRP A 250 1.29 -3.39 -7.32
C TRP A 250 0.96 -2.42 -6.19
N THR A 251 1.78 -1.38 -6.07
CA THR A 251 1.59 -0.32 -5.07
C THR A 251 0.93 0.89 -5.72
N PRO A 252 -0.24 1.35 -5.23
CA PRO A 252 -0.91 2.49 -5.83
C PRO A 252 -0.11 3.80 -5.69
N TYR A 253 -0.23 4.66 -6.71
CA TYR A 253 0.27 6.05 -6.66
C TYR A 253 -0.73 7.00 -5.99
N LEU A 254 -1.98 6.95 -6.47
CA LEU A 254 -3.15 7.70 -6.01
C LEU A 254 -4.33 6.73 -5.83
N ALA A 255 -5.26 7.07 -4.95
CA ALA A 255 -6.52 6.37 -4.81
C ALA A 255 -7.54 6.94 -5.78
N GLU A 256 -7.96 6.13 -6.75
CA GLU A 256 -8.85 6.53 -7.84
C GLU A 256 -10.31 6.15 -7.56
N TYR A 257 -11.25 7.01 -7.93
CA TYR A 257 -12.69 6.79 -7.77
C TYR A 257 -13.47 7.22 -9.01
N SER A 258 -14.51 6.47 -9.34
CA SER A 258 -15.49 6.76 -10.40
C SER A 258 -16.91 6.74 -9.84
N PHE A 259 -17.78 7.64 -10.30
CA PHE A 259 -19.15 7.79 -9.82
C PHE A 259 -20.13 7.61 -10.99
N ASP A 260 -20.54 6.36 -11.25
CA ASP A 260 -21.36 5.90 -12.39
C ASP A 260 -20.83 6.24 -13.79
N GLY A 261 -19.56 6.67 -13.93
CA GLY A 261 -18.97 7.07 -15.21
C GLY A 261 -19.56 8.35 -15.82
N MET A 262 -20.54 8.98 -15.18
CA MET A 262 -21.15 10.24 -15.66
C MET A 262 -20.30 11.44 -15.25
N ILE A 263 -19.96 12.28 -16.23
CA ILE A 263 -19.10 13.46 -16.03
C ILE A 263 -19.73 14.46 -15.04
N ASP A 264 -21.01 14.79 -15.22
CA ASP A 264 -21.71 15.77 -14.37
C ASP A 264 -21.79 15.33 -12.91
N LYS A 265 -22.05 14.04 -12.68
CA LYS A 265 -22.06 13.44 -11.33
C LYS A 265 -20.68 13.49 -10.70
N THR A 266 -19.63 13.22 -11.49
CA THR A 266 -18.24 13.29 -11.04
C THR A 266 -17.84 14.72 -10.65
N GLU A 267 -18.21 15.73 -11.44
CA GLU A 267 -17.95 17.14 -11.10
C GLU A 267 -18.71 17.58 -9.84
N LEU A 268 -19.98 17.19 -9.70
CA LEU A 268 -20.76 17.46 -8.51
C LEU A 268 -20.13 16.82 -7.26
N MET A 269 -19.66 15.58 -7.40
CA MET A 269 -18.97 14.87 -6.33
C MET A 269 -17.64 15.53 -5.97
N PHE A 270 -16.86 15.99 -6.95
CA PHE A 270 -15.63 16.75 -6.70
C PHE A 270 -15.89 17.99 -5.84
N LYS A 271 -16.91 18.79 -6.20
CA LYS A 271 -17.33 19.97 -5.43
C LYS A 271 -17.80 19.60 -4.02
N THR A 272 -18.54 18.51 -3.89
CA THR A 272 -19.03 17.99 -2.60
C THR A 272 -17.87 17.58 -1.69
N LEU A 273 -16.94 16.78 -2.21
CA LEU A 273 -15.76 16.32 -1.47
C LEU A 273 -14.86 17.48 -1.06
N LEU A 274 -14.64 18.47 -1.93
CA LEU A 274 -13.91 19.70 -1.59
C LEU A 274 -14.58 20.46 -0.44
N LYS A 275 -15.92 20.64 -0.51
CA LYS A 275 -16.72 21.31 0.53
C LYS A 275 -16.66 20.58 1.87
N ASP A 276 -16.72 19.25 1.83
CA ASP A 276 -16.59 18.40 3.01
C ASP A 276 -15.12 18.31 3.50
N GLY A 277 -14.18 18.99 2.84
CA GLY A 277 -12.80 19.13 3.28
C GLY A 277 -11.88 17.98 2.87
N PHE A 278 -12.30 17.09 1.97
CA PHE A 278 -11.43 16.05 1.43
C PHE A 278 -10.37 16.64 0.49
N PRO A 279 -9.13 16.11 0.49
CA PRO A 279 -8.07 16.58 -0.40
C PRO A 279 -8.20 15.94 -1.80
N VAL A 280 -9.37 16.11 -2.42
CA VAL A 280 -9.67 15.55 -3.74
C VAL A 280 -8.97 16.34 -4.84
N SER A 281 -8.52 15.64 -5.89
CA SER A 281 -7.88 16.21 -7.08
C SER A 281 -8.34 15.50 -8.35
N THR A 282 -8.11 16.14 -9.49
CA THR A 282 -8.25 15.59 -10.85
C THR A 282 -6.87 15.32 -11.47
N TRP A 283 -6.83 14.46 -12.48
CA TRP A 283 -5.61 14.17 -13.25
C TRP A 283 -5.96 13.58 -14.62
N PRO A 284 -5.19 13.84 -15.70
CA PRO A 284 -4.09 14.81 -15.83
C PRO A 284 -4.55 16.16 -16.39
N ASP A 285 -3.65 17.14 -16.48
CA ASP A 285 -3.78 18.25 -17.42
C ASP A 285 -3.52 17.72 -18.84
N LEU A 286 -4.57 17.36 -19.59
CA LEU A 286 -4.41 16.80 -20.94
C LEU A 286 -3.69 17.81 -21.88
N PRO A 287 -2.85 17.32 -22.82
CA PRO A 287 -2.25 18.17 -23.84
C PRO A 287 -3.32 18.88 -24.68
N PRO A 288 -3.12 20.17 -25.04
CA PRO A 288 -4.10 20.92 -25.82
C PRO A 288 -4.44 20.24 -27.16
N GLU A 289 -3.47 19.56 -27.78
CA GLU A 289 -3.64 18.87 -29.07
C GLU A 289 -4.70 17.76 -29.03
N ILE A 290 -5.01 17.23 -27.84
CA ILE A 290 -6.06 16.23 -27.65
C ILE A 290 -7.44 16.81 -27.95
N TYR A 291 -7.64 18.10 -27.65
CA TYR A 291 -8.90 18.80 -27.86
C TYR A 291 -9.09 19.27 -29.31
N ASP A 292 -8.03 19.31 -30.12
CA ASP A 292 -8.13 19.63 -31.55
C ASP A 292 -8.74 18.47 -32.36
N LYS A 293 -8.68 17.25 -31.82
CA LYS A 293 -9.09 16.00 -32.50
C LYS A 293 -9.91 15.08 -31.59
N VAL A 294 -10.91 15.64 -30.92
CA VAL A 294 -11.73 14.96 -29.89
C VAL A 294 -12.21 13.57 -30.31
N GLN A 295 -12.68 13.38 -31.56
CA GLN A 295 -13.21 12.08 -32.01
C GLN A 295 -12.20 10.92 -31.93
N TYR A 296 -10.90 11.21 -31.96
CA TYR A 296 -9.83 10.21 -31.87
C TYR A 296 -9.40 9.93 -30.43
N HIS A 297 -9.77 10.78 -29.47
CA HIS A 297 -9.27 10.78 -28.09
C HIS A 297 -10.36 10.64 -27.03
N LEU A 298 -11.50 10.07 -27.42
CA LEU A 298 -12.70 9.98 -26.57
C LEU A 298 -12.42 9.30 -25.21
N ASN A 299 -11.65 8.22 -25.18
CA ASN A 299 -11.36 7.49 -23.94
C ASN A 299 -10.51 8.32 -22.97
N ALA A 300 -9.49 9.04 -23.45
CA ALA A 300 -8.66 9.90 -22.59
C ALA A 300 -9.46 11.07 -22.02
N ILE A 301 -10.31 11.69 -22.85
CA ILE A 301 -11.22 12.77 -22.44
C ILE A 301 -12.26 12.25 -21.44
N GLU A 302 -12.84 11.07 -21.67
CA GLU A 302 -13.76 10.42 -20.73
C GLU A 302 -13.07 10.17 -19.39
N LEU A 303 -11.88 9.55 -19.38
CA LEU A 303 -11.11 9.26 -18.17
C LEU A 303 -10.75 10.53 -17.39
N ARG A 304 -10.36 11.61 -18.08
CA ARG A 304 -10.07 12.91 -17.45
C ARG A 304 -11.29 13.51 -16.75
N ASN A 305 -12.48 13.29 -17.29
CA ASN A 305 -13.71 13.94 -16.81
C ASN A 305 -14.59 13.02 -15.94
N SER A 306 -14.20 11.76 -15.74
CA SER A 306 -14.98 10.77 -14.97
C SER A 306 -14.20 10.15 -13.80
N ARG A 307 -13.04 10.70 -13.43
CA ARG A 307 -12.18 10.16 -12.37
C ARG A 307 -11.76 11.21 -11.35
N LEU A 308 -11.86 10.84 -10.07
CA LEU A 308 -11.37 11.61 -8.92
C LEU A 308 -10.25 10.88 -8.23
N PHE A 309 -9.33 11.63 -7.64
CA PHE A 309 -8.16 11.08 -6.97
C PHE A 309 -8.00 11.61 -5.54
N LEU A 310 -7.62 10.73 -4.63
CA LEU A 310 -7.16 11.06 -3.28
C LEU A 310 -5.71 10.62 -3.10
N SER A 311 -4.95 11.43 -2.35
CA SER A 311 -3.55 11.12 -2.06
C SER A 311 -3.42 9.98 -1.05
N ILE A 312 -2.46 9.07 -1.26
CA ILE A 312 -2.16 7.93 -0.39
C ILE A 312 -0.73 7.97 0.16
N HIS A 313 -0.12 9.14 0.30
CA HIS A 313 1.24 9.27 0.84
C HIS A 313 1.42 8.49 2.16
N SER A 314 2.56 7.85 2.36
CA SER A 314 2.84 7.02 3.55
C SER A 314 2.87 7.76 4.88
N ASN A 315 2.93 9.10 4.85
CA ASN A 315 2.86 9.97 6.02
C ASN A 315 1.43 10.41 6.36
N LEU A 316 0.44 10.06 5.54
CA LEU A 316 -0.96 10.31 5.81
C LEU A 316 -1.42 9.39 6.94
N SER A 317 -1.88 9.98 8.05
CA SER A 317 -2.40 9.22 9.18
C SER A 317 -3.90 8.98 9.02
N ILE A 318 -4.38 7.81 9.47
CA ILE A 318 -5.81 7.46 9.49
C ILE A 318 -6.62 8.54 10.22
N GLY A 319 -6.10 9.08 11.33
CA GLY A 319 -6.74 10.16 12.07
C GLY A 319 -6.98 11.43 11.23
N THR A 320 -6.09 11.74 10.28
CA THR A 320 -6.29 12.84 9.33
C THR A 320 -7.33 12.50 8.26
N MET A 321 -7.39 11.25 7.83
CA MET A 321 -8.31 10.77 6.80
C MET A 321 -9.76 10.77 7.29
N ILE A 322 -9.98 10.33 8.54
CA ILE A 322 -11.32 10.27 9.15
C ILE A 322 -11.80 11.62 9.70
N LYS A 323 -10.93 12.63 9.82
CA LYS A 323 -11.24 13.92 10.46
C LYS A 323 -12.48 14.61 9.85
N ASN A 324 -12.65 14.43 8.54
CA ASN A 324 -13.68 15.08 7.76
C ASN A 324 -14.90 14.19 7.50
N GLN A 325 -14.89 12.95 8.03
CA GLN A 325 -16.13 12.17 8.02
C GLN A 325 -17.15 12.92 8.86
N LYS A 326 -18.32 13.18 8.27
CA LYS A 326 -19.48 13.54 9.06
C LYS A 326 -19.68 12.39 10.04
N VAL A 327 -19.74 12.71 11.33
CA VAL A 327 -20.17 11.74 12.33
C VAL A 327 -21.60 11.41 11.93
N THR A 328 -21.79 10.31 11.20
CA THR A 328 -23.11 9.71 11.06
C THR A 328 -23.49 9.39 12.48
N GLN A 329 -24.38 10.22 12.99
CA GLN A 329 -24.87 10.15 14.34
C GLN A 329 -25.36 8.71 14.50
N ASP A 330 -24.71 7.98 15.41
CA ASP A 330 -25.00 6.60 15.78
C ASP A 330 -26.37 6.51 16.49
N ILE A 331 -27.42 7.04 15.86
CA ILE A 331 -28.79 7.18 16.37
C ILE A 331 -29.43 5.82 16.71
N LYS A 332 -28.76 4.69 16.39
CA LYS A 332 -29.19 3.34 16.79
C LYS A 332 -28.30 2.64 17.84
N ARG A 333 -27.19 3.23 18.31
CA ARG A 333 -26.32 2.53 19.28
C ARG A 333 -26.90 2.43 20.69
N ASP A 334 -27.74 3.39 21.08
CA ASP A 334 -28.39 3.40 22.41
C ASP A 334 -29.51 2.34 22.57
N LEU A 335 -29.87 1.61 21.51
CA LEU A 335 -30.92 0.58 21.54
C LEU A 335 -30.38 -0.86 21.63
N LEU A 336 -29.07 -1.06 21.63
CA LEU A 336 -28.45 -2.39 21.60
C LEU A 336 -27.87 -2.78 22.97
N LYS A 337 -28.51 -3.74 23.65
CA LYS A 337 -28.06 -4.25 24.96
C LYS A 337 -26.93 -5.27 24.79
N LEU A 338 -25.69 -4.79 24.67
CA LEU A 338 -24.49 -5.61 24.90
C LEU A 338 -24.23 -5.71 26.41
N ASN A 339 -24.18 -6.93 26.94
CA ASN A 339 -23.78 -7.22 28.31
C ASN A 339 -22.44 -7.95 28.31
N VAL A 340 -21.63 -7.71 29.35
CA VAL A 340 -20.40 -8.45 29.59
C VAL A 340 -20.37 -8.94 31.03
N GLU A 341 -20.11 -10.23 31.20
CA GLU A 341 -19.88 -10.84 32.51
C GLU A 341 -18.39 -11.14 32.65
N TRP A 342 -17.79 -10.64 33.73
CA TRP A 342 -16.37 -10.81 34.03
C TRP A 342 -16.18 -11.80 35.18
N ASN A 343 -15.30 -12.77 34.98
CA ASN A 343 -14.83 -13.73 35.99
C ASN A 343 -15.93 -14.58 36.65
N SER A 344 -17.12 -14.67 36.04
CA SER A 344 -18.21 -15.57 36.46
C SER A 344 -18.10 -16.96 35.84
N VAL A 345 -17.34 -17.10 34.75
CA VAL A 345 -17.27 -18.33 33.95
C VAL A 345 -16.41 -19.41 34.58
N THR A 346 -16.93 -20.64 34.61
CA THR A 346 -16.19 -21.82 35.06
C THR A 346 -15.25 -22.36 33.96
N ARG A 347 -14.24 -23.16 34.35
CA ARG A 347 -13.34 -23.83 33.39
C ARG A 347 -14.09 -24.69 32.39
N GLY A 348 -15.13 -25.40 32.85
CA GLY A 348 -15.97 -26.25 32.00
C GLY A 348 -16.73 -25.43 30.96
N GLU A 349 -17.46 -24.39 31.39
CA GLU A 349 -18.20 -23.51 30.49
C GLU A 349 -17.29 -22.79 29.49
N TRP A 350 -16.12 -22.32 29.92
CA TRP A 350 -15.12 -21.75 29.00
C TRP A 350 -14.72 -22.77 27.94
N GLY A 351 -14.44 -24.02 28.33
CA GLY A 351 -14.09 -25.10 27.42
C GLY A 351 -15.19 -25.40 26.40
N GLU A 352 -16.46 -25.41 26.80
CA GLU A 352 -17.61 -25.58 25.91
C GLU A 352 -17.74 -24.45 24.90
N LEU A 353 -17.57 -23.21 25.33
CA LEU A 353 -17.58 -22.05 24.43
C LEU A 353 -16.38 -22.05 23.49
N PHE A 354 -15.20 -22.34 24.02
CA PHE A 354 -13.95 -22.33 23.28
C PHE A 354 -13.95 -23.35 22.13
N ARG A 355 -14.55 -24.54 22.35
CA ARG A 355 -14.72 -25.57 21.31
C ARG A 355 -15.62 -25.17 20.14
N LYS A 356 -16.53 -24.20 20.34
CA LYS A 356 -17.43 -23.70 19.29
C LYS A 356 -16.76 -22.67 18.36
N ILE A 357 -15.57 -22.20 18.71
CA ILE A 357 -14.87 -21.16 17.95
C ILE A 357 -14.11 -21.81 16.80
N GLU A 358 -14.45 -21.41 15.58
CA GLU A 358 -13.84 -21.91 14.34
C GLU A 358 -12.30 -21.80 14.37
N ASN A 359 -11.80 -20.60 14.67
CA ASN A 359 -10.37 -20.29 14.71
C ASN A 359 -9.93 -20.00 16.16
N SER A 360 -10.05 -21.00 17.02
CA SER A 360 -9.56 -20.90 18.41
C SER A 360 -8.02 -20.82 18.45
N ASN A 361 -7.47 -20.18 19.48
CA ASN A 361 -6.02 -20.08 19.65
C ASN A 361 -5.57 -20.25 21.10
N LEU A 362 -4.36 -20.79 21.27
CA LEU A 362 -3.77 -21.10 22.57
C LEU A 362 -3.79 -19.91 23.54
N LEU A 363 -3.56 -18.69 23.05
CA LEU A 363 -3.43 -17.48 23.90
C LEU A 363 -4.73 -17.09 24.60
N GLN A 364 -5.86 -17.58 24.09
CA GLN A 364 -7.19 -17.41 24.66
C GLN A 364 -7.71 -18.68 25.35
N SER A 365 -6.91 -19.74 25.46
CA SER A 365 -7.28 -20.95 26.21
C SER A 365 -7.19 -20.73 27.72
N TRP A 366 -7.97 -21.50 28.48
CA TRP A 366 -7.93 -21.47 29.95
C TRP A 366 -6.53 -21.78 30.49
N VAL A 367 -5.93 -22.87 29.99
CA VAL A 367 -4.62 -23.40 30.42
C VAL A 367 -3.50 -22.38 30.19
N TYR A 368 -3.53 -21.67 29.07
CA TYR A 368 -2.56 -20.62 28.82
C TYR A 368 -2.66 -19.46 29.83
N GLY A 369 -3.90 -19.07 30.19
CA GLY A 369 -4.12 -18.06 31.22
C GLY A 369 -3.57 -18.51 32.58
N GLU A 370 -3.91 -19.73 32.99
CA GLU A 370 -3.44 -20.35 34.25
C GLU A 370 -1.91 -20.44 34.30
N SER A 371 -1.26 -20.83 33.19
CA SER A 371 0.19 -20.82 33.08
C SER A 371 0.79 -19.42 33.28
N LYS A 372 0.19 -18.37 32.70
CA LYS A 372 0.67 -16.99 32.87
C LYS A 372 0.49 -16.47 34.29
N GLU A 373 -0.56 -16.89 34.98
CA GLU A 373 -0.78 -16.59 36.39
C GLU A 373 0.28 -17.25 37.27
N ASN A 374 0.51 -18.55 37.06
CA ASN A 374 1.45 -19.33 37.88
C ASN A 374 2.92 -18.99 37.63
N CYS A 375 3.31 -18.66 36.40
CA CYS A 375 4.72 -18.56 36.01
C CYS A 375 5.22 -17.11 35.86
N GLU A 376 4.34 -16.17 35.56
CA GLU A 376 4.71 -14.80 35.18
C GLU A 376 3.97 -13.72 36.00
N ASP A 377 3.20 -14.13 37.01
CA ASP A 377 2.47 -13.24 37.92
C ASP A 377 1.52 -12.30 37.16
N TRP A 378 0.82 -12.84 36.16
CA TRP A 378 -0.28 -12.15 35.49
C TRP A 378 -1.61 -12.52 36.14
N LYS A 379 -2.43 -11.54 36.47
CA LYS A 379 -3.82 -11.80 36.85
C LYS A 379 -4.65 -12.04 35.59
N VAL A 380 -5.42 -13.13 35.56
CA VAL A 380 -6.29 -13.42 34.41
C VAL A 380 -7.70 -12.88 34.65
N ARG A 381 -8.26 -12.20 33.66
CA ARG A 381 -9.69 -11.86 33.60
C ARG A 381 -10.33 -12.52 32.40
N ARG A 382 -11.50 -13.13 32.60
CA ARG A 382 -12.26 -13.80 31.55
C ARG A 382 -13.61 -13.12 31.38
N GLY A 383 -13.90 -12.67 30.17
CA GLY A 383 -15.15 -12.00 29.83
C GLY A 383 -15.98 -12.84 28.87
N ILE A 384 -17.29 -12.91 29.12
CA ILE A 384 -18.28 -13.42 28.17
C ILE A 384 -19.14 -12.24 27.73
N PHE A 385 -19.19 -12.00 26.42
CA PHE A 385 -20.07 -11.00 25.82
C PHE A 385 -21.38 -11.65 25.39
N THR A 386 -22.48 -11.05 25.80
CA THR A 386 -23.84 -11.47 25.48
C THR A 386 -24.58 -10.33 24.80
N PHE A 387 -25.21 -10.61 23.66
CA PHE A 387 -26.04 -9.67 22.93
C PHE A 387 -27.41 -10.31 22.71
N GLU A 388 -28.49 -9.62 23.10
CA GLU A 388 -29.86 -10.16 23.03
C GLU A 388 -29.99 -11.57 23.64
N ASN A 389 -29.38 -11.77 24.81
CA ASN A 389 -29.29 -13.04 25.55
C ASN A 389 -28.52 -14.18 24.86
N GLN A 390 -27.84 -13.91 23.74
CA GLN A 390 -26.97 -14.87 23.08
C GLN A 390 -25.49 -14.57 23.37
N LYS A 391 -24.72 -15.59 23.78
CA LYS A 391 -23.26 -15.48 23.95
C LYS A 391 -22.63 -15.30 22.56
N ILE A 392 -21.96 -14.18 22.33
CA ILE A 392 -21.40 -13.82 21.02
C ILE A 392 -19.88 -13.87 20.96
N ALA A 393 -19.20 -13.64 22.08
CA ALA A 393 -17.75 -13.62 22.15
C ALA A 393 -17.23 -13.94 23.55
N ILE A 394 -16.01 -14.47 23.60
CA ILE A 394 -15.25 -14.65 24.83
C ILE A 394 -13.90 -13.93 24.73
N VAL A 395 -13.35 -13.49 25.85
CA VAL A 395 -12.05 -12.82 25.89
C VAL A 395 -11.28 -13.17 27.16
N GLN A 396 -10.00 -13.47 27.01
CA GLN A 396 -9.04 -13.61 28.09
C GLN A 396 -8.11 -12.40 28.08
N VAL A 397 -8.13 -11.64 29.18
CA VAL A 397 -7.32 -10.45 29.43
C VAL A 397 -6.27 -10.78 30.48
N LEU A 398 -5.01 -10.50 30.21
CA LEU A 398 -3.93 -10.58 31.18
C LEU A 398 -3.73 -9.19 31.80
N GLU A 399 -3.83 -9.07 33.11
CA GLU A 399 -3.61 -7.84 33.89
C GLU A 399 -2.30 -7.96 34.68
N LYS A 400 -1.48 -6.91 34.64
CA LYS A 400 -0.31 -6.77 35.50
C LYS A 400 -0.26 -5.38 36.11
N SER A 401 0.07 -5.32 37.40
CA SER A 401 0.32 -4.07 38.10
C SER A 401 1.81 -3.74 38.05
N ILE A 402 2.15 -2.52 37.67
CA ILE A 402 3.51 -1.99 37.66
C ILE A 402 3.59 -0.92 38.75
N LEU A 403 4.52 -1.11 39.69
CA LEU A 403 4.73 -0.20 40.84
C LEU A 403 3.47 0.02 41.69
N GLY A 404 2.50 -0.90 41.65
CA GLY A 404 1.24 -0.82 42.41
C GLY A 404 0.21 0.19 41.91
N ILE A 405 0.60 1.13 41.04
CA ILE A 405 -0.24 2.26 40.61
C ILE A 405 -0.61 2.21 39.12
N PHE A 406 0.23 1.59 38.28
CA PHE A 406 -0.01 1.52 36.84
C PHE A 406 -0.51 0.13 36.45
N LYS A 407 -1.52 0.08 35.59
CA LYS A 407 -2.07 -1.19 35.10
C LYS A 407 -1.75 -1.40 33.64
N VAL A 408 -1.24 -2.59 33.33
CA VAL A 408 -1.06 -3.05 31.96
C VAL A 408 -2.02 -4.19 31.71
N TYR A 409 -2.90 -4.00 30.73
CA TYR A 409 -3.78 -5.04 30.22
C TYR A 409 -3.27 -5.52 28.87
N ARG A 410 -3.31 -6.83 28.65
CA ARG A 410 -2.92 -7.46 27.39
C ARG A 410 -4.02 -8.40 26.92
N ILE A 411 -4.45 -8.21 25.68
CA ILE A 411 -5.37 -9.10 24.98
C ILE A 411 -4.65 -9.58 23.72
N ASN A 412 -4.25 -10.85 23.74
CA ASN A 412 -3.53 -11.47 22.64
C ASN A 412 -4.45 -12.43 21.88
N ARG A 413 -4.65 -12.15 20.59
CA ARG A 413 -5.52 -12.90 19.67
C ARG A 413 -6.96 -13.06 20.17
N GLY A 414 -7.46 -12.04 20.85
CA GLY A 414 -8.83 -11.94 21.33
C GLY A 414 -9.44 -10.57 21.01
N PRO A 415 -10.76 -10.38 21.17
CA PRO A 415 -11.75 -11.38 21.59
C PRO A 415 -11.97 -12.45 20.51
N LEU A 416 -12.49 -13.60 20.93
CA LEU A 416 -12.89 -14.68 20.04
C LEU A 416 -14.42 -14.67 19.87
N PHE A 417 -14.88 -14.64 18.63
CA PHE A 417 -16.31 -14.64 18.32
C PHE A 417 -16.80 -16.08 18.10
N LEU A 418 -17.95 -16.42 18.70
CA LEU A 418 -18.52 -17.78 18.69
C LEU A 418 -19.20 -18.12 17.35
N ASN A 419 -19.79 -17.13 16.69
CA ASN A 419 -20.51 -17.27 15.43
C ASN A 419 -20.05 -16.20 14.44
N LYS A 420 -20.59 -16.22 13.21
CA LYS A 420 -20.51 -15.07 12.29
C LYS A 420 -21.29 -13.90 12.88
N VAL A 421 -20.59 -13.07 13.64
CA VAL A 421 -21.14 -11.87 14.29
C VAL A 421 -21.07 -10.68 13.34
N ASP A 422 -22.16 -9.92 13.26
CA ASP A 422 -22.23 -8.69 12.46
C ASP A 422 -21.15 -7.68 12.89
N SER A 423 -20.67 -6.89 11.93
CA SER A 423 -19.61 -5.93 12.18
C SER A 423 -19.97 -4.88 13.23
N ASN A 424 -21.24 -4.45 13.31
CA ASN A 424 -21.67 -3.45 14.29
C ASN A 424 -21.59 -4.02 15.72
N ILE A 425 -21.94 -5.30 15.89
CA ILE A 425 -21.82 -5.99 17.17
C ILE A 425 -20.35 -6.16 17.56
N LYS A 426 -19.47 -6.50 16.60
CA LYS A 426 -18.01 -6.54 16.84
C LYS A 426 -17.49 -5.20 17.36
N GLU A 427 -17.94 -4.09 16.77
CA GLU A 427 -17.59 -2.75 17.22
C GLU A 427 -18.02 -2.47 18.67
N LEU A 428 -19.22 -2.89 19.09
CA LEU A 428 -19.65 -2.77 20.49
C LEU A 428 -18.72 -3.54 21.44
N VAL A 429 -18.31 -4.76 21.06
CA VAL A 429 -17.36 -5.56 21.86
C VAL A 429 -16.00 -4.85 21.96
N PHE A 430 -15.45 -4.35 20.85
CA PHE A 430 -14.18 -3.62 20.88
C PHE A 430 -14.28 -2.30 21.66
N HIS A 431 -15.44 -1.63 21.60
CA HIS A 431 -15.69 -0.44 22.41
C HIS A 431 -15.61 -0.77 23.91
N GLU A 432 -16.26 -1.85 24.34
CA GLU A 432 -16.20 -2.29 25.74
C GLU A 432 -14.76 -2.63 26.16
N LEU A 433 -14.01 -3.36 25.32
CA LEU A 433 -12.62 -3.70 25.58
C LEU A 433 -11.71 -2.47 25.63
N SER A 434 -11.98 -1.44 24.81
CA SER A 434 -11.18 -0.22 24.78
C SER A 434 -11.14 0.50 26.14
N LYS A 435 -12.16 0.30 27.00
CA LYS A 435 -12.25 0.90 28.34
C LYS A 435 -11.14 0.46 29.29
N PHE A 436 -10.48 -0.68 29.03
CA PHE A 436 -9.30 -1.12 29.79
C PHE A 436 -8.09 -0.20 29.60
N GLY A 437 -8.01 0.53 28.49
CA GLY A 437 -6.94 1.48 28.21
C GLY A 437 -7.37 2.91 28.52
N ASN A 438 -6.92 3.45 29.65
CA ASN A 438 -7.16 4.85 30.01
C ASN A 438 -5.94 5.45 30.73
N LEU A 439 -5.19 6.29 30.00
CA LEU A 439 -3.99 6.95 30.50
C LEU A 439 -4.26 7.87 31.70
N LEU A 440 -5.44 8.51 31.77
CA LEU A 440 -5.83 9.34 32.92
C LEU A 440 -6.05 8.51 34.19
N LYS A 441 -6.42 7.23 34.02
CA LYS A 441 -6.57 6.26 35.11
C LYS A 441 -5.31 5.40 35.31
N GLY A 442 -4.17 5.78 34.73
CA GLY A 442 -2.91 5.04 34.86
C GLY A 442 -2.94 3.65 34.23
N SER A 443 -3.75 3.44 33.19
CA SER A 443 -3.92 2.12 32.55
C SER A 443 -3.63 2.14 31.06
N ILE A 444 -2.96 1.09 30.58
CA ILE A 444 -2.64 0.89 29.15
C ILE A 444 -3.17 -0.47 28.71
N LEU A 445 -3.79 -0.51 27.53
CA LEU A 445 -4.22 -1.74 26.87
C LEU A 445 -3.33 -2.03 25.66
N LEU A 446 -2.74 -3.23 25.65
CA LEU A 446 -2.05 -3.82 24.52
C LEU A 446 -2.99 -4.84 23.86
N LEU A 447 -3.47 -4.54 22.66
CA LEU A 447 -4.47 -5.33 21.95
C LEU A 447 -3.90 -5.87 20.62
N ASN A 448 -3.93 -7.19 20.45
CA ASN A 448 -3.59 -7.88 19.22
C ASN A 448 -4.79 -8.73 18.77
N PRO A 449 -5.81 -8.17 18.10
CA PRO A 449 -7.04 -8.90 17.81
C PRO A 449 -6.95 -9.71 16.52
N GLU A 450 -7.78 -10.74 16.38
CA GLU A 450 -7.96 -11.51 15.13
C GLU A 450 -8.90 -10.75 14.16
N LEU A 451 -8.54 -9.50 13.85
CA LEU A 451 -9.26 -8.67 12.89
C LEU A 451 -8.63 -8.78 11.51
N VAL A 452 -9.49 -8.84 10.49
CA VAL A 452 -9.06 -8.70 9.10
C VAL A 452 -8.48 -7.30 8.91
N LEU A 453 -7.32 -7.21 8.25
CA LEU A 453 -6.66 -5.93 7.99
C LEU A 453 -7.30 -5.22 6.79
N ASP A 454 -8.53 -4.77 6.97
CA ASP A 454 -9.34 -4.01 6.02
C ASP A 454 -9.54 -2.54 6.43
N GLY A 455 -10.18 -1.75 5.57
CA GLY A 455 -10.45 -0.33 5.83
C GLY A 455 -11.31 -0.13 7.08
N LYS A 456 -12.37 -0.93 7.22
CA LYS A 456 -13.32 -0.90 8.34
C LYS A 456 -12.63 -1.09 9.69
N SER A 457 -11.82 -2.14 9.82
CA SER A 457 -11.09 -2.46 11.05
C SER A 457 -10.06 -1.39 11.38
N LEU A 458 -9.34 -0.88 10.38
CA LEU A 458 -8.36 0.20 10.55
C LEU A 458 -9.02 1.51 11.03
N VAL A 459 -10.17 1.88 10.46
CA VAL A 459 -10.96 3.05 10.87
C VAL A 459 -11.53 2.86 12.27
N LEU A 460 -12.11 1.69 12.55
CA LEU A 460 -12.66 1.31 13.86
C LEU A 460 -11.62 1.46 14.98
N MET A 461 -10.48 0.79 14.84
CA MET A 461 -9.39 0.85 15.83
C MET A 461 -8.92 2.29 16.04
N LYS A 462 -8.86 3.09 14.97
CA LYS A 462 -8.45 4.49 15.08
C LYS A 462 -9.48 5.36 15.80
N LYS A 463 -10.78 5.17 15.55
CA LYS A 463 -11.88 5.85 16.27
C LYS A 463 -11.83 5.56 17.77
N MET A 464 -11.45 4.34 18.15
CA MET A 464 -11.22 3.91 19.53
C MET A 464 -9.87 4.35 20.12
N ARG A 465 -9.12 5.23 19.43
CA ARG A 465 -7.82 5.77 19.85
C ARG A 465 -6.71 4.72 20.02
N PHE A 466 -6.80 3.58 19.34
CA PHE A 466 -5.66 2.68 19.24
C PHE A 466 -4.59 3.25 18.29
N TYR A 467 -3.34 2.92 18.58
CA TYR A 467 -2.18 3.27 17.78
C TYR A 467 -1.42 1.99 17.46
N GLU A 468 -1.17 1.76 16.18
CA GLU A 468 -0.43 0.59 15.72
C GLU A 468 1.06 0.71 16.09
N SER A 469 1.64 -0.39 16.56
CA SER A 469 3.09 -0.49 16.74
C SER A 469 3.81 -0.50 15.39
N LYS A 470 5.03 0.05 15.34
CA LYS A 470 5.89 0.00 14.14
C LYS A 470 6.61 -1.34 13.97
N SER A 471 6.56 -2.22 14.96
CA SER A 471 7.20 -3.53 14.93
C SER A 471 6.49 -4.48 13.96
N SER A 472 7.25 -5.35 13.29
CA SER A 472 6.67 -6.47 12.54
C SER A 472 5.82 -7.33 13.47
N ALA A 473 4.54 -7.48 13.14
CA ALA A 473 3.65 -8.37 13.86
C ALA A 473 4.03 -9.83 13.54
N TRP A 474 3.95 -10.69 14.56
CA TRP A 474 4.01 -12.13 14.37
C TRP A 474 2.79 -12.58 13.57
N THR A 475 3.01 -13.29 12.48
CA THR A 475 1.95 -13.85 11.63
C THR A 475 1.88 -15.35 11.82
N SER A 476 0.67 -15.89 11.95
CA SER A 476 0.43 -17.33 11.86
C SER A 476 -0.55 -17.59 10.71
N ALA A 477 -0.57 -18.82 10.22
CA ALA A 477 -1.57 -19.29 9.28
C ALA A 477 -2.35 -20.46 9.91
N PHE A 478 -3.62 -20.61 9.51
CA PHE A 478 -4.41 -21.79 9.81
C PHE A 478 -4.25 -22.80 8.67
N ILE A 479 -4.13 -24.08 9.03
CA ILE A 479 -4.04 -25.19 8.09
C ILE A 479 -5.20 -26.13 8.41
N ASP A 480 -6.04 -26.41 7.42
CA ASP A 480 -7.14 -27.36 7.55
C ASP A 480 -6.60 -28.79 7.38
N LEU A 481 -6.41 -29.47 8.52
CA LEU A 481 -5.89 -30.84 8.56
C LEU A 481 -6.93 -31.90 8.13
N THR A 482 -8.16 -31.50 7.80
CA THR A 482 -9.16 -32.42 7.22
C THR A 482 -8.94 -32.68 5.73
N LYS A 483 -8.10 -31.86 5.07
CA LYS A 483 -7.70 -32.07 3.68
C LYS A 483 -6.72 -33.24 3.56
N ASP A 484 -6.71 -33.87 2.38
CA ASP A 484 -5.79 -34.98 2.12
C ASP A 484 -4.32 -34.52 2.05
N LEU A 485 -3.41 -35.46 2.30
CA LEU A 485 -1.99 -35.18 2.40
C LEU A 485 -1.39 -34.62 1.10
N ASN A 486 -1.88 -35.08 -0.07
CA ASN A 486 -1.37 -34.61 -1.36
C ASN A 486 -1.78 -33.15 -1.59
N PHE A 487 -3.03 -32.80 -1.29
CA PHE A 487 -3.50 -31.43 -1.32
C PHE A 487 -2.68 -30.54 -0.40
N LEU A 488 -2.46 -30.95 0.86
CA LEU A 488 -1.64 -30.19 1.80
C LEU A 488 -0.21 -29.99 1.28
N ARG A 489 0.41 -31.05 0.76
CA ARG A 489 1.79 -31.02 0.22
C ARG A 489 1.91 -30.14 -1.04
N GLN A 490 0.92 -30.15 -1.92
CA GLN A 490 0.92 -29.30 -3.13
C GLN A 490 0.79 -27.81 -2.81
N ASN A 491 0.10 -27.48 -1.71
CA ASN A 491 -0.11 -26.10 -1.28
C ASN A 491 1.01 -25.55 -0.37
N LEU A 492 2.02 -26.36 -0.01
CA LEU A 492 3.21 -25.87 0.66
C LEU A 492 4.00 -24.93 -0.26
N ASP A 493 4.60 -23.90 0.34
CA ASP A 493 5.59 -23.09 -0.34
C ASP A 493 6.71 -23.98 -0.92
N SER A 494 7.16 -23.63 -2.12
CA SER A 494 8.12 -24.44 -2.88
C SER A 494 9.39 -24.79 -2.08
N LYS A 495 9.87 -23.88 -1.23
CA LYS A 495 11.05 -24.11 -0.39
C LYS A 495 10.78 -25.18 0.66
N TRP A 496 9.64 -25.09 1.36
CA TRP A 496 9.25 -26.03 2.40
C TRP A 496 9.01 -27.43 1.82
N ARG A 497 8.35 -27.51 0.66
CA ARG A 497 8.14 -28.77 -0.06
C ARG A 497 9.45 -29.44 -0.48
N ASN A 498 10.42 -28.65 -0.95
CA ASN A 498 11.74 -29.17 -1.32
C ASN A 498 12.50 -29.67 -0.10
N MET A 499 12.44 -28.94 1.02
CA MET A 499 13.07 -29.37 2.28
C MET A 499 12.46 -30.67 2.80
N LEU A 500 11.13 -30.79 2.81
CA LEU A 500 10.44 -32.03 3.20
C LEU A 500 10.86 -33.21 2.32
N THR A 501 10.88 -33.02 1.00
CA THR A 501 11.30 -34.06 0.05
C THR A 501 12.75 -34.49 0.27
N ASN A 502 13.63 -33.55 0.61
CA ASN A 502 15.01 -33.87 0.98
C ASN A 502 15.07 -34.66 2.29
N SER A 503 14.28 -34.27 3.30
CA SER A 503 14.24 -34.99 4.57
C SER A 503 13.75 -36.43 4.41
N GLU A 504 12.71 -36.66 3.61
CA GLU A 504 12.21 -38.00 3.26
C GLU A 504 13.30 -38.83 2.56
N LYS A 505 14.04 -38.24 1.61
CA LYS A 505 15.15 -38.91 0.92
C LYS A 505 16.31 -39.30 1.84
N ASN A 506 16.51 -38.56 2.92
CA ASN A 506 17.57 -38.82 3.91
C ASN A 506 17.06 -39.66 5.08
N GLU A 507 15.85 -40.24 4.99
CA GLU A 507 15.29 -41.14 6.00
C GLU A 507 15.23 -40.52 7.41
N LEU A 508 15.01 -39.20 7.49
CA LEU A 508 14.85 -38.54 8.78
C LEU A 508 13.63 -39.10 9.52
N THR A 509 13.85 -39.59 10.75
CA THR A 509 12.81 -40.12 11.62
C THR A 509 12.27 -39.03 12.54
N LEU A 510 10.96 -39.06 12.80
CA LEU A 510 10.30 -38.22 13.79
C LEU A 510 10.02 -39.04 15.05
N GLU A 511 10.63 -38.67 16.17
CA GLU A 511 10.25 -39.22 17.48
C GLU A 511 9.01 -38.50 18.01
N ILE A 512 7.94 -39.25 18.25
CA ILE A 512 6.67 -38.73 18.76
C ILE A 512 6.38 -39.37 20.11
N GLY A 513 6.12 -38.56 21.13
CA GLY A 513 5.65 -39.04 22.41
C GLY A 513 5.20 -37.89 23.31
N SER A 514 4.58 -38.25 24.42
CA SER A 514 3.99 -37.31 25.39
C SER A 514 4.50 -37.54 26.82
N ASN A 515 5.62 -38.27 26.97
CA ASN A 515 6.21 -38.53 28.27
C ASN A 515 7.17 -37.41 28.70
N ASP A 516 7.35 -37.27 30.01
CA ASP A 516 8.19 -36.23 30.59
C ASP A 516 9.64 -36.31 30.13
N PHE A 517 10.17 -37.52 29.93
CA PHE A 517 11.53 -37.72 29.45
C PHE A 517 11.77 -37.02 28.11
N LEU A 518 10.90 -37.25 27.12
CA LEU A 518 10.98 -36.61 25.80
C LEU A 518 10.82 -35.09 25.90
N PHE A 519 9.94 -34.61 26.79
CA PHE A 519 9.76 -33.19 27.02
C PHE A 519 11.04 -32.54 27.56
N TYR A 520 11.65 -33.11 28.62
CA TYR A 520 12.89 -32.59 29.19
C TYR A 520 14.06 -32.72 28.21
N TRP A 521 14.17 -33.83 27.49
CA TRP A 521 15.17 -34.00 26.43
C TRP A 521 15.04 -32.91 25.35
N MET A 522 13.82 -32.58 24.92
CA MET A 522 13.56 -31.52 23.95
C MET A 522 13.99 -30.15 24.50
N LEU A 523 13.70 -29.85 25.77
CA LEU A 523 14.11 -28.61 26.42
C LEU A 523 15.64 -28.50 26.51
N ASP A 524 16.33 -29.57 26.91
CA ASP A 524 17.79 -29.59 26.98
C ASP A 524 18.42 -29.34 25.60
N LYS A 525 17.88 -29.97 24.56
CA LYS A 525 18.33 -29.75 23.17
C LYS A 525 18.05 -28.34 22.69
N TYR A 526 16.92 -27.75 23.09
CA TYR A 526 16.61 -26.36 22.79
C TYR A 526 17.60 -25.39 23.47
N ASP A 527 17.96 -25.63 24.73
CA ASP A 527 18.93 -24.83 25.48
C ASP A 527 20.35 -24.96 24.89
N GLU A 528 20.74 -26.15 24.45
CA GLU A 528 21.99 -26.38 23.72
C GLU A 528 22.02 -25.58 22.40
N LEU A 529 20.94 -25.62 21.63
CA LEU A 529 20.84 -24.92 20.33
C LEU A 529 20.84 -23.40 20.48
N THR A 530 20.16 -22.86 21.49
CA THR A 530 20.13 -21.42 21.77
C THR A 530 21.49 -20.90 22.27
N SER A 531 22.28 -21.74 22.94
CA SER A 531 23.63 -21.39 23.39
C SER A 531 24.68 -21.44 22.27
N ASN A 532 24.54 -22.38 21.32
CA ASN A 532 25.54 -22.65 20.27
C ASN A 532 25.33 -21.88 18.96
N LYS A 533 24.17 -21.25 18.74
CA LYS A 533 23.90 -20.45 17.53
C LYS A 533 23.38 -19.07 17.93
N ILE A 534 23.72 -18.05 17.14
CA ILE A 534 23.12 -16.69 17.17
C ILE A 534 21.65 -16.80 16.72
N PHE A 535 20.83 -17.52 17.48
CA PHE A 535 19.40 -17.63 17.29
C PHE A 535 18.78 -16.46 18.05
N LEU A 536 18.18 -15.50 17.33
CA LEU A 536 17.46 -14.39 17.94
C LEU A 536 16.31 -14.95 18.79
N GLU A 537 16.44 -14.78 20.10
CA GLU A 537 15.56 -15.25 21.18
C GLU A 537 14.05 -15.28 20.83
N PHE A 538 13.40 -16.40 21.14
CA PHE A 538 12.15 -16.33 21.88
C PHE A 538 12.55 -15.92 23.30
N ARG A 539 12.31 -14.66 23.71
CA ARG A 539 12.53 -14.26 25.11
C ARG A 539 11.80 -15.28 25.99
N LYS A 540 12.55 -15.91 26.91
CA LYS A 540 12.06 -16.87 27.92
C LYS A 540 10.67 -16.48 28.42
N ALA A 541 9.63 -17.04 27.83
CA ALA A 541 8.42 -17.33 28.57
C ALA A 541 8.80 -18.54 29.39
N CYS A 542 8.80 -18.40 30.72
CA CYS A 542 9.09 -19.48 31.64
C CYS A 542 8.31 -20.73 31.22
N TYR A 543 9.01 -21.72 30.68
CA TYR A 543 8.56 -23.10 30.75
C TYR A 543 8.83 -23.53 32.18
N CYS A 544 7.77 -23.60 33.00
CA CYS A 544 7.87 -24.13 34.34
C CYS A 544 7.45 -25.59 34.39
N ARG A 545 8.23 -26.30 35.22
CA ARG A 545 7.87 -27.46 36.03
C ARG A 545 6.48 -27.41 36.62
#